data_AF-A0A5C3N754-F1
#
_entry.id   AF-A0A5C3N754-F1
#
_cell.length_a   1.000
_cell.length_b   1.000
_cell.length_c   1.000
_cell.angle_alpha   90.00
_cell.angle_beta   90.00
_cell.angle_gamma   90.00
#
_symmetry.space_group_name_H-M   'P 1'
#
loop_
_entity.id
_entity.type
_entity.pdbx_description
1 polymer ?
#
loop_
_entity_poly.entity_id
_entity_poly.type
_entity_poly.pdbx_seq_one_letter_code
_entity_poly.pdbx_strand_id
1 'polypeptide(L)'
;MSLSTRLHIRFPPSPASETTDTLVLTFRSQHYLDLRVLRTSPGLSPPIDWAFAGTLTHPGPHRTVWEHRIDSRGFAGVDAGVSTALENGDTLEEGEMVNPASGKTGRYEEVWRTIPVESGAVAYCLESEDDDPDKVKIFVGRIGLYFVSMGEQDGQHFSARRFQLEGGKWRKVYHIGTMDLPSPDEVSEESLQEGATVQIGGRRYCVREYYTT
;
A
#
# COMPACT_ATOMS: atom_id res chain seq x y z
N MET A 1 -12.20 3.76 5.04
CA MET A 1 -11.28 3.82 3.89
C MET A 1 -10.48 5.11 3.97
N SER A 2 -9.25 5.09 3.47
CA SER A 2 -8.50 6.29 3.15
C SER A 2 -7.57 6.05 1.97
N LEU A 3 -7.27 7.11 1.24
CA LEU A 3 -6.21 7.18 0.25
C LEU A 3 -5.27 8.30 0.69
N SER A 4 -4.00 7.99 0.92
CA SER A 4 -3.07 8.95 1.51
C SER A 4 -1.73 8.95 0.79
N THR A 5 -1.06 10.10 0.83
CA THR A 5 0.34 10.25 0.44
C THR A 5 1.13 10.86 1.59
N ARG A 6 2.39 10.45 1.75
CA ARG A 6 3.26 10.99 2.78
C ARG A 6 3.87 12.31 2.29
N LEU A 7 3.78 13.33 3.13
CA LEU A 7 4.37 14.65 2.86
C LEU A 7 5.83 14.70 3.29
N HIS A 8 6.16 14.07 4.41
CA HIS A 8 7.53 13.90 4.89
C HIS A 8 7.60 12.91 6.06
N ILE A 9 8.80 12.40 6.29
CA ILE A 9 9.20 11.68 7.48
C ILE A 9 10.39 12.35 8.16
N ARG A 10 10.47 12.27 9.48
CA ARG A 10 11.69 12.53 10.23
C ARG A 10 11.90 11.55 11.37
N PHE A 11 13.17 11.44 11.76
CA PHE A 11 13.61 10.83 13.01
C PHE A 11 14.28 11.93 13.84
N PRO A 12 13.56 12.58 14.77
CA PRO A 12 14.09 13.71 15.52
C PRO A 12 15.43 13.39 16.21
N PRO A 13 16.37 14.35 16.28
CA PRO A 13 16.24 15.75 15.87
C PRO A 13 16.54 16.02 14.38
N SER A 14 16.69 14.99 13.55
CA SER A 14 16.97 15.17 12.12
C SER A 14 15.84 15.95 11.42
N PRO A 15 16.16 16.77 10.41
CA PRO A 15 15.15 17.50 9.65
C PRO A 15 14.22 16.54 8.90
N ALA A 16 13.00 17.02 8.62
CA ALA A 16 12.05 16.32 7.78
C ALA A 16 12.48 16.26 6.32
N SER A 17 12.20 15.14 5.68
CA SER A 17 12.46 14.92 4.25
C SER A 17 11.42 13.99 3.65
N GLU A 18 11.22 14.07 2.34
CA GLU A 18 10.42 13.11 1.60
C GLU A 18 11.17 12.66 0.36
N THR A 19 11.75 11.46 0.45
CA THR A 19 12.54 10.87 -0.64
C THR A 19 11.71 9.90 -1.48
N THR A 20 10.45 9.64 -1.12
CA THR A 20 9.61 8.67 -1.82
C THR A 20 8.38 9.32 -2.46
N ASP A 21 7.86 8.67 -3.50
CA ASP A 21 6.48 8.80 -3.93
C ASP A 21 5.67 7.72 -3.21
N THR A 22 5.19 8.06 -2.01
CA THR A 22 4.43 7.16 -1.16
C THR A 22 2.95 7.24 -1.45
N LEU A 23 2.32 6.08 -1.62
CA LEU A 23 0.87 5.94 -1.72
C LEU A 23 0.38 4.82 -0.79
N VAL A 24 -0.60 5.13 0.04
CA VAL A 24 -1.24 4.17 0.94
C VAL A 24 -2.73 4.08 0.61
N LEU A 25 -3.20 2.87 0.36
CA LEU A 25 -4.62 2.54 0.18
C LEU A 25 -5.08 1.78 1.42
N THR A 26 -6.04 2.31 2.15
CA THR A 26 -6.64 1.67 3.33
C THR A 26 -8.12 1.41 3.10
N PHE A 27 -8.55 0.18 3.33
CA PHE A 27 -9.88 -0.32 3.00
C PHE A 27 -10.77 -0.43 4.25
N ARG A 28 -12.10 -0.49 4.09
CA ARG A 28 -13.05 -0.66 5.22
C ARG A 28 -12.95 -2.06 5.84
N SER A 29 -12.58 -3.05 5.04
CA SER A 29 -12.26 -4.44 5.41
C SER A 29 -11.00 -4.58 6.25
N GLN A 30 -10.41 -3.46 6.71
CA GLN A 30 -9.17 -3.43 7.50
C GLN A 30 -7.95 -3.98 6.76
N HIS A 31 -7.98 -3.97 5.43
CA HIS A 31 -6.80 -4.25 4.60
C HIS A 31 -6.12 -2.95 4.21
N TYR A 32 -4.83 -3.03 3.91
CA TYR A 32 -4.08 -1.89 3.38
C TYR A 32 -2.97 -2.33 2.41
N LEU A 33 -2.58 -1.40 1.55
CA LEU A 33 -1.40 -1.49 0.69
C LEU A 33 -0.60 -0.20 0.87
N ASP A 34 0.65 -0.30 1.35
CA ASP A 34 1.62 0.79 1.47
C ASP A 34 2.74 0.56 0.45
N LEU A 35 2.88 1.49 -0.51
CA LEU A 35 3.91 1.46 -1.53
C LEU A 35 4.75 2.75 -1.46
N ARG A 36 6.03 2.61 -1.11
CA ARG A 36 7.01 3.71 -1.05
C ARG A 36 8.10 3.49 -2.09
N VAL A 37 8.02 4.24 -3.18
CA VAL A 37 8.98 4.16 -4.28
C VAL A 37 9.95 5.33 -4.19
N LEU A 38 11.26 5.10 -4.27
CA LEU A 38 12.25 6.18 -4.21
C LEU A 38 12.10 7.13 -5.39
N ARG A 39 12.20 8.43 -5.14
CA ARG A 39 12.28 9.45 -6.19
C ARG A 39 13.69 9.41 -6.80
N THR A 40 13.91 8.60 -7.83
CA THR A 40 15.20 8.55 -8.55
C THR A 40 15.27 9.58 -9.67
N SER A 41 16.50 9.84 -10.16
CA SER A 41 16.73 10.63 -11.37
C SER A 41 16.03 10.00 -12.59
N PRO A 42 15.61 10.80 -13.59
CA PRO A 42 14.97 10.29 -14.81
C PRO A 42 15.87 9.26 -15.53
N GLY A 43 15.34 8.06 -15.79
CA GLY A 43 16.00 7.04 -16.63
C GLY A 43 16.38 5.73 -15.93
N LEU A 44 16.26 5.64 -14.61
CA LEU A 44 16.37 4.37 -13.85
C LEU A 44 14.99 4.01 -13.30
N SER A 45 14.61 2.73 -13.40
CA SER A 45 13.44 2.24 -12.66
C SER A 45 13.72 2.44 -11.17
N PRO A 46 12.92 3.24 -10.44
CA PRO A 46 13.20 3.53 -9.05
C PRO A 46 13.08 2.27 -8.19
N PRO A 47 14.00 2.03 -7.25
CA PRO A 47 13.86 0.94 -6.30
C PRO A 47 12.74 1.24 -5.29
N ILE A 48 12.21 0.16 -4.70
CA ILE A 48 11.32 0.24 -3.54
C ILE A 48 12.16 0.66 -2.32
N ASP A 49 11.72 1.70 -1.60
CA ASP A 49 12.26 2.01 -0.27
C ASP A 49 11.69 1.04 0.77
N TRP A 50 10.37 0.91 0.74
CA TRP A 50 9.59 -0.05 1.51
C TRP A 50 8.24 -0.25 0.83
N ALA A 51 7.78 -1.49 0.75
CA ALA A 51 6.43 -1.79 0.32
C ALA A 51 5.91 -2.97 1.12
N PHE A 52 4.68 -2.86 1.61
CA PHE A 52 4.07 -3.88 2.45
C PHE A 52 2.55 -3.78 2.39
N ALA A 53 1.89 -4.90 2.63
CA ALA A 53 0.44 -4.99 2.66
C ALA A 53 0.01 -6.04 3.67
N GLY A 54 -1.22 -5.90 4.15
CA GLY A 54 -1.81 -6.84 5.08
C GLY A 54 -3.06 -6.28 5.72
N THR A 55 -3.20 -6.54 7.01
CA THR A 55 -4.38 -6.17 7.80
C THR A 55 -4.03 -5.20 8.92
N LEU A 56 -4.98 -4.38 9.35
CA LEU A 56 -4.79 -3.45 10.44
C LEU A 56 -5.89 -3.58 11.50
N THR A 57 -5.61 -3.07 12.70
CA THR A 57 -6.61 -2.96 13.78
C THR A 57 -6.47 -1.62 14.51
N HIS A 58 -7.54 -1.21 15.19
CA HIS A 58 -7.57 0.01 16.00
C HIS A 58 -7.79 -0.33 17.48
N PRO A 59 -6.75 -0.78 18.22
CA PRO A 59 -6.89 -1.25 19.60
C PRO A 59 -7.16 -0.13 20.62
N GLY A 60 -7.15 1.13 20.20
CA GLY A 60 -7.48 2.27 21.03
C GLY A 60 -7.71 3.53 20.21
N PRO A 61 -8.15 4.63 20.83
CA PRO A 61 -8.29 5.91 20.15
C PRO A 61 -6.97 6.31 19.49
N HIS A 62 -7.02 6.68 18.21
CA HIS A 62 -5.88 7.16 17.43
C HIS A 62 -4.76 6.14 17.20
N ARG A 63 -4.81 4.94 17.81
CA ARG A 63 -3.78 3.92 17.65
C ARG A 63 -4.16 2.95 16.55
N THR A 64 -3.24 2.75 15.63
CA THR A 64 -3.34 1.71 14.59
C THR A 64 -2.19 0.73 14.75
N VAL A 65 -2.47 -0.53 14.48
CA VAL A 65 -1.51 -1.63 14.48
C VAL A 65 -1.65 -2.33 13.14
N TRP A 66 -0.57 -2.43 12.37
CA TRP A 66 -0.59 -3.12 11.09
C TRP A 66 0.18 -4.44 11.19
N GLU A 67 -0.44 -5.48 10.65
CA GLU A 67 0.14 -6.81 10.51
C GLU A 67 0.55 -6.99 9.04
N HIS A 68 1.83 -7.25 8.82
CA HIS A 68 2.40 -7.38 7.49
C HIS A 68 2.18 -8.81 7.00
N ARG A 69 1.46 -8.95 5.87
CA ARG A 69 1.29 -10.21 5.15
C ARG A 69 2.33 -10.39 4.04
N ILE A 70 2.79 -9.28 3.48
CA ILE A 70 3.94 -9.16 2.58
C ILE A 70 4.76 -7.93 2.97
N ASP A 71 6.08 -7.98 2.82
CA ASP A 71 7.01 -6.90 3.13
C ASP A 71 8.30 -6.99 2.30
N SER A 72 8.61 -5.93 1.55
CA SER A 72 9.78 -5.86 0.67
C SER A 72 11.13 -5.91 1.39
N ARG A 73 11.16 -5.73 2.72
CA ARG A 73 12.36 -5.84 3.56
C ARG A 73 12.46 -7.22 4.24
N GLY A 74 11.56 -8.15 3.91
CA GLY A 74 11.50 -9.48 4.52
C GLY A 74 11.06 -9.46 5.98
N PHE A 75 10.42 -8.38 6.42
CA PHE A 75 9.89 -8.27 7.77
C PHE A 75 8.49 -8.88 7.85
N ALA A 76 8.39 -10.03 8.50
CA ALA A 76 7.10 -10.56 8.96
C ALA A 76 6.89 -10.11 10.41
N GLY A 77 6.00 -9.15 10.63
CA GLY A 77 5.75 -8.64 11.97
C GLY A 77 4.64 -7.61 12.05
N VAL A 78 4.62 -6.93 13.19
CA VAL A 78 3.60 -5.95 13.56
C VAL A 78 4.27 -4.60 13.78
N ASP A 79 3.78 -3.57 13.12
CA ASP A 79 4.11 -2.18 13.41
C ASP A 79 2.92 -1.47 14.09
N ALA A 80 3.18 -0.32 14.69
CA ALA A 80 2.15 0.44 15.39
C ALA A 80 2.48 1.93 15.40
N GLY A 81 1.41 2.73 15.37
CA GLY A 81 1.49 4.17 15.25
C GLY A 81 0.30 4.85 15.90
N VAL A 82 0.47 6.10 16.30
CA VAL A 82 -0.57 6.97 16.83
C VAL A 82 -0.78 8.12 15.87
N SER A 83 -2.01 8.31 15.41
CA SER A 83 -2.40 9.31 14.42
C SER A 83 -3.14 10.48 15.07
N THR A 84 -2.56 11.68 14.98
CA THR A 84 -3.13 12.93 15.45
C THR A 84 -3.49 13.82 14.26
N ALA A 85 -4.74 14.31 14.21
CA ALA A 85 -5.14 15.29 13.21
C ALA A 85 -4.46 16.65 13.47
N LEU A 86 -3.89 17.25 12.42
CA LEU A 86 -3.30 18.58 12.45
C LEU A 86 -4.35 19.64 12.07
N GLU A 87 -4.15 20.88 12.50
CA GLU A 87 -5.08 21.99 12.25
C GLU A 87 -5.32 22.24 10.75
N ASN A 88 -4.34 21.91 9.90
CA ASN A 88 -4.43 22.08 8.45
C ASN A 88 -5.13 20.93 7.72
N GLY A 89 -5.64 19.93 8.45
CA GLY A 89 -6.31 18.75 7.91
C GLY A 89 -5.39 17.59 7.52
N ASP A 90 -4.06 17.75 7.65
CA ASP A 90 -3.11 16.63 7.52
C ASP A 90 -3.11 15.78 8.81
N THR A 91 -2.45 14.62 8.77
CA THR A 91 -2.33 13.71 9.92
C THR A 91 -0.86 13.53 10.29
N LEU A 92 -0.52 13.74 11.57
CA LEU A 92 0.76 13.34 12.14
C LEU A 92 0.64 11.92 12.68
N GLU A 93 1.47 11.01 12.18
CA GLU A 93 1.65 9.67 12.71
C GLU A 93 2.98 9.57 13.45
N GLU A 94 2.94 9.02 14.66
CA GLU A 94 4.10 8.81 15.50
C GLU A 94 4.19 7.36 15.94
N GLY A 95 5.40 6.81 15.93
CA GLY A 95 5.69 5.47 16.42
C GLY A 95 7.17 5.26 16.65
N GLU A 96 7.59 4.00 16.77
CA GLU A 96 8.99 3.63 16.87
C GLU A 96 9.35 2.62 15.78
N MET A 97 10.44 2.87 15.07
CA MET A 97 11.00 1.92 14.10
C MET A 97 12.52 2.08 14.01
N VAL A 98 13.17 1.16 13.29
CA VAL A 98 14.62 1.27 13.03
C VAL A 98 14.86 2.46 12.10
N ASN A 99 15.65 3.42 12.57
CA ASN A 99 16.09 4.53 11.74
C ASN A 99 17.11 4.01 10.71
N PRO A 100 16.85 4.12 9.40
CA PRO A 100 17.71 3.55 8.36
C PRO A 100 19.10 4.18 8.33
N ALA A 101 19.27 5.43 8.77
CA ALA A 101 20.55 6.12 8.80
C ALA A 101 21.44 5.68 9.97
N SER A 102 20.85 5.30 11.11
CA SER A 102 21.60 4.93 12.32
C SER A 102 21.60 3.44 12.64
N GLY A 103 20.68 2.67 12.03
CA GLY A 103 20.44 1.26 12.34
C GLY A 103 19.86 1.01 13.73
N LYS A 104 19.42 2.06 14.44
CA LYS A 104 18.89 1.97 15.81
C LYS A 104 17.40 2.28 15.83
N THR A 105 16.66 1.59 16.69
CA THR A 105 15.27 1.92 16.98
C THR A 105 15.18 3.32 17.58
N GLY A 106 14.23 4.12 17.08
CA GLY A 106 13.93 5.43 17.61
C GLY A 106 12.55 5.90 17.17
N ARG A 107 12.11 7.02 17.74
CA ARG A 107 10.85 7.64 17.36
C ARG A 107 10.91 8.16 15.92
N TYR A 108 9.86 7.92 15.17
CA TYR A 108 9.63 8.55 13.89
C TYR A 108 8.40 9.46 13.95
N GLU A 109 8.35 10.41 13.04
CA GLU A 109 7.18 11.24 12.77
C GLU A 109 6.94 11.24 11.26
N GLU A 110 5.75 10.80 10.83
CA GLU A 110 5.29 10.87 9.45
C GLU A 110 4.11 11.83 9.34
N VAL A 111 4.14 12.75 8.38
CA VAL A 111 2.99 13.61 8.09
C VAL A 111 2.34 13.15 6.81
N TRP A 112 1.03 12.89 6.89
CA TRP A 112 0.22 12.30 5.84
C TRP A 112 -0.83 13.28 5.35
N ARG A 113 -1.03 13.30 4.04
CA ARG A 113 -2.12 14.02 3.39
C ARG A 113 -3.11 13.04 2.80
N THR A 114 -4.38 13.21 3.15
CA THR A 114 -5.48 12.51 2.48
C THR A 114 -5.64 13.04 1.06
N ILE A 115 -5.65 12.12 0.09
CA ILE A 115 -6.00 12.40 -1.29
C ILE A 115 -7.54 12.30 -1.41
N PRO A 116 -8.24 13.35 -1.87
CA PRO A 116 -9.67 13.30 -2.08
C PRO A 116 -10.06 12.19 -3.06
N VAL A 117 -11.13 11.46 -2.73
CA VAL A 117 -11.74 10.45 -3.59
C VAL A 117 -13.10 10.97 -4.00
N GLU A 118 -13.38 10.99 -5.31
CA GLU A 118 -14.66 11.45 -5.85
C GLU A 118 -15.80 10.54 -5.40
N SER A 119 -16.97 11.10 -5.07
CA SER A 119 -18.17 10.29 -4.85
C SER A 119 -18.54 9.55 -6.14
N GLY A 120 -18.98 8.30 -6.03
CA GLY A 120 -19.18 7.41 -7.16
C GLY A 120 -17.93 6.65 -7.60
N ALA A 121 -16.79 6.82 -6.93
CA ALA A 121 -15.55 6.14 -7.30
C ALA A 121 -15.54 4.67 -6.87
N VAL A 122 -15.01 3.80 -7.75
CA VAL A 122 -14.82 2.37 -7.46
C VAL A 122 -13.72 2.16 -6.44
N ALA A 123 -13.94 1.26 -5.48
CA ALA A 123 -12.90 0.78 -4.59
C ALA A 123 -13.04 -0.70 -4.25
N TYR A 124 -11.91 -1.41 -4.26
CA TYR A 124 -11.84 -2.82 -3.91
C TYR A 124 -10.44 -3.24 -3.46
N CYS A 125 -10.39 -4.31 -2.68
CA CYS A 125 -9.17 -4.98 -2.26
C CYS A 125 -9.29 -6.47 -2.56
N LEU A 126 -8.29 -7.02 -3.25
CA LEU A 126 -8.16 -8.43 -3.57
C LEU A 126 -6.91 -8.97 -2.88
N GLU A 127 -7.01 -10.18 -2.35
CA GLU A 127 -5.89 -10.90 -1.75
C GLU A 127 -5.82 -12.28 -2.37
N SER A 128 -4.66 -12.70 -2.85
CA SER A 128 -4.48 -14.05 -3.39
C SER A 128 -4.69 -15.10 -2.30
N GLU A 129 -5.21 -16.26 -2.69
CA GLU A 129 -5.32 -17.40 -1.76
C GLU A 129 -3.93 -17.95 -1.38
N ASP A 130 -3.85 -18.62 -0.22
CA ASP A 130 -2.58 -19.12 0.35
C ASP A 130 -2.10 -20.44 -0.27
N ASP A 131 -2.85 -21.03 -1.21
CA ASP A 131 -2.56 -22.32 -1.82
C ASP A 131 -1.64 -22.23 -3.04
N ASP A 132 -0.94 -21.11 -3.20
CA ASP A 132 -0.04 -20.88 -4.30
C ASP A 132 1.21 -21.77 -4.20
N PRO A 133 1.47 -22.66 -5.19
CA PRO A 133 2.60 -23.59 -5.14
C PRO A 133 3.95 -22.88 -5.19
N ASP A 134 4.00 -21.67 -5.76
CA ASP A 134 5.21 -20.85 -5.87
C ASP A 134 5.41 -19.95 -4.64
N LYS A 135 4.56 -20.09 -3.62
CA LYS A 135 4.56 -19.28 -2.38
C LYS A 135 4.48 -17.78 -2.65
N VAL A 136 3.71 -17.42 -3.68
CA VAL A 136 3.50 -16.04 -4.07
C VAL A 136 2.25 -15.52 -3.36
N LYS A 137 2.40 -14.46 -2.55
CA LYS A 137 1.28 -13.75 -1.93
C LYS A 137 1.11 -12.39 -2.61
N ILE A 138 -0.08 -12.09 -3.11
CA ILE A 138 -0.39 -10.87 -3.86
C ILE A 138 -1.56 -10.13 -3.24
N PHE A 139 -1.41 -8.81 -3.14
CA PHE A 139 -2.49 -7.88 -2.85
C PHE A 139 -2.73 -6.97 -4.05
N VAL A 140 -4.00 -6.70 -4.35
CA VAL A 140 -4.42 -5.76 -5.39
C VAL A 140 -5.43 -4.81 -4.79
N GLY A 141 -5.21 -3.50 -4.94
CA GLY A 141 -6.10 -2.48 -4.44
C GLY A 141 -6.42 -1.44 -5.50
N ARG A 142 -7.69 -1.04 -5.59
CA ARG A 142 -8.12 0.17 -6.30
C ARG A 142 -8.86 1.09 -5.34
N ILE A 143 -8.53 2.37 -5.37
CA ILE A 143 -9.34 3.45 -4.77
C ILE A 143 -9.43 4.58 -5.80
N GLY A 144 -10.62 4.72 -6.40
CA GLY A 144 -10.92 5.71 -7.43
C GLY A 144 -9.94 5.65 -8.60
N LEU A 145 -9.10 6.67 -8.71
CA LEU A 145 -8.15 6.84 -9.81
C LEU A 145 -6.82 6.10 -9.61
N TYR A 146 -6.65 5.39 -8.49
CA TYR A 146 -5.38 4.77 -8.12
C TYR A 146 -5.53 3.26 -8.03
N PHE A 147 -4.61 2.55 -8.66
CA PHE A 147 -4.51 1.09 -8.60
C PHE A 147 -3.10 0.69 -8.22
N VAL A 148 -2.98 -0.24 -7.28
CA VAL A 148 -1.72 -0.82 -6.81
C VAL A 148 -1.85 -2.34 -6.79
N SER A 149 -0.85 -3.04 -7.31
CA SER A 149 -0.67 -4.48 -7.07
C SER A 149 0.73 -4.71 -6.52
N MET A 150 0.85 -5.55 -5.49
CA MET A 150 2.11 -5.89 -4.84
C MET A 150 2.15 -7.37 -4.57
N GLY A 151 3.32 -7.98 -4.71
CA GLY A 151 3.52 -9.38 -4.42
C GLY A 151 4.86 -9.65 -3.78
N GLU A 152 4.85 -10.64 -2.89
CA GLU A 152 6.05 -11.22 -2.30
C GLU A 152 6.12 -12.70 -2.67
N GLN A 153 7.33 -13.18 -2.92
CA GLN A 153 7.63 -14.59 -3.13
C GLN A 153 8.78 -15.02 -2.21
N ASP A 154 8.56 -16.13 -1.51
CA ASP A 154 9.54 -16.79 -0.64
C ASP A 154 10.14 -15.89 0.47
N GLY A 155 9.50 -14.76 0.82
CA GLY A 155 10.03 -13.80 1.79
C GLY A 155 11.25 -13.01 1.33
N GLN A 156 11.61 -13.09 0.04
CA GLN A 156 12.86 -12.51 -0.48
C GLN A 156 12.66 -11.68 -1.75
N HIS A 157 11.74 -12.10 -2.61
CA HIS A 157 11.49 -11.40 -3.86
C HIS A 157 10.24 -10.56 -3.70
N PHE A 158 10.29 -9.32 -4.16
CA PHE A 158 9.15 -8.41 -4.10
C PHE A 158 8.93 -7.76 -5.47
N SER A 159 7.68 -7.57 -5.84
CA SER A 159 7.29 -6.85 -7.05
C SER A 159 6.13 -5.91 -6.73
N ALA A 160 6.04 -4.80 -7.47
CA ALA A 160 4.97 -3.83 -7.33
C ALA A 160 4.63 -3.18 -8.67
N ARG A 161 3.35 -2.90 -8.89
CA ARG A 161 2.86 -2.06 -9.98
C ARG A 161 1.95 -0.98 -9.41
N ARG A 162 2.08 0.24 -9.92
CA ARG A 162 1.16 1.36 -9.63
C ARG A 162 0.65 1.92 -10.94
N PHE A 163 -0.64 2.13 -11.03
CA PHE A 163 -1.31 2.77 -12.15
C PHE A 163 -2.16 3.94 -11.66
N GLN A 164 -2.33 4.93 -12.52
CA GLN A 164 -3.18 6.09 -12.29
C GLN A 164 -4.11 6.29 -13.48
N LEU A 165 -5.41 6.43 -13.22
CA LEU A 165 -6.42 6.67 -14.23
C LEU A 165 -6.44 8.16 -14.58
N GLU A 166 -6.13 8.49 -15.83
CA GLU A 166 -6.06 9.85 -16.35
C GLU A 166 -6.80 9.92 -17.67
N GLY A 167 -7.82 10.80 -17.78
CA GLY A 167 -8.61 10.92 -19.00
C GLY A 167 -9.28 9.62 -19.45
N GLY A 168 -9.70 8.78 -18.50
CA GLY A 168 -10.32 7.47 -18.76
C GLY A 168 -9.34 6.38 -19.21
N LYS A 169 -8.02 6.60 -19.12
CA LYS A 169 -7.00 5.61 -19.47
C LYS A 169 -6.05 5.37 -18.32
N TRP A 170 -5.74 4.10 -18.06
CA TRP A 170 -4.75 3.73 -17.06
C TRP A 170 -3.34 4.02 -17.58
N ARG A 171 -2.64 4.92 -16.89
CA ARG A 171 -1.21 5.15 -17.07
C ARG A 171 -0.45 4.32 -16.05
N LYS A 172 0.49 3.50 -16.52
CA LYS A 172 1.44 2.81 -15.64
C LYS A 172 2.42 3.84 -15.06
N VAL A 173 2.41 3.98 -13.74
CA VAL A 173 3.31 4.88 -12.99
C VAL A 173 4.58 4.14 -12.61
N TYR A 174 4.45 2.94 -12.03
CA TYR A 174 5.58 2.10 -11.62
C TYR A 174 5.39 0.64 -12.05
N HIS A 175 6.52 -0.01 -12.33
CA HIS A 175 6.65 -1.44 -12.56
C HIS A 175 8.00 -1.89 -12.02
N ILE A 176 7.97 -2.62 -10.91
CA ILE A 176 9.16 -3.02 -10.16
C ILE A 176 9.09 -4.53 -9.94
N GLY A 177 10.22 -5.20 -10.17
CA GLY A 177 10.33 -6.65 -10.07
C GLY A 177 9.79 -7.38 -11.30
N THR A 178 9.70 -8.70 -11.21
CA THR A 178 9.42 -9.60 -12.35
C THR A 178 8.18 -10.47 -12.14
N MET A 179 7.50 -10.39 -10.99
CA MET A 179 6.29 -11.18 -10.78
C MET A 179 5.18 -10.75 -11.73
N ASP A 180 4.37 -11.72 -12.10
CA ASP A 180 3.15 -11.48 -12.85
C ASP A 180 2.04 -11.00 -11.92
N LEU A 181 1.97 -9.68 -11.75
CA LEU A 181 0.98 -9.01 -10.91
C LEU A 181 -0.17 -8.48 -11.75
N PRO A 182 -1.43 -8.56 -11.29
CA PRO A 182 -2.56 -8.00 -12.01
C PRO A 182 -2.38 -6.52 -12.36
N SER A 183 -2.80 -6.17 -13.57
CA SER A 183 -3.00 -4.80 -14.07
C SER A 183 -4.49 -4.44 -14.05
N PRO A 184 -4.85 -3.14 -14.10
CA PRO A 184 -6.26 -2.74 -14.04
C PRO A 184 -7.15 -3.41 -15.09
N ASP A 185 -6.66 -3.53 -16.33
CA ASP A 185 -7.43 -4.10 -17.45
C ASP A 185 -7.69 -5.62 -17.32
N GLU A 186 -7.00 -6.29 -16.40
CA GLU A 186 -7.17 -7.71 -16.12
C GLU A 186 -8.23 -7.97 -15.03
N VAL A 187 -8.66 -6.93 -14.32
CA VAL A 187 -9.69 -7.01 -13.28
C VAL A 187 -11.04 -6.63 -13.87
N SER A 188 -11.91 -7.62 -14.02
CA SER A 188 -13.31 -7.36 -14.38
C SER A 188 -14.07 -6.86 -13.16
N GLU A 189 -14.20 -5.54 -13.02
CA GLU A 189 -14.82 -4.92 -11.84
C GLU A 189 -16.29 -5.31 -11.66
N GLU A 190 -16.96 -5.64 -12.76
CA GLU A 190 -18.35 -6.09 -12.80
C GLU A 190 -18.55 -7.48 -12.16
N SER A 191 -17.48 -8.29 -12.09
CA SER A 191 -17.53 -9.62 -11.47
C SER A 191 -17.12 -9.62 -10.00
N LEU A 192 -16.72 -8.48 -9.45
CA LEU A 192 -16.29 -8.38 -8.06
C LEU A 192 -17.51 -8.37 -7.14
N GLN A 193 -17.54 -9.33 -6.22
CA GLN A 193 -18.50 -9.39 -5.13
C GLN A 193 -17.74 -9.66 -3.83
N GLU A 194 -17.96 -8.84 -2.80
CA GLU A 194 -17.30 -9.00 -1.50
C GLU A 194 -17.52 -10.42 -0.93
N GLY A 195 -16.43 -11.04 -0.49
CA GLY A 195 -16.38 -12.41 0.00
C GLY A 195 -16.26 -13.50 -1.08
N ALA A 196 -16.43 -13.17 -2.37
CA ALA A 196 -16.28 -14.13 -3.45
C ALA A 196 -14.80 -14.40 -3.78
N THR A 197 -14.55 -15.50 -4.49
CA THR A 197 -13.26 -15.77 -5.13
C THR A 197 -13.37 -15.48 -6.63
N VAL A 198 -12.40 -14.76 -7.18
CA VAL A 198 -12.26 -14.49 -8.62
C VAL A 198 -10.92 -15.02 -9.14
N GLN A 199 -10.85 -15.31 -10.43
CA GLN A 199 -9.62 -15.77 -11.08
C GLN A 199 -9.06 -14.69 -12.01
N ILE A 200 -7.80 -14.30 -11.79
CA ILE A 200 -7.10 -13.26 -12.56
C ILE A 200 -5.70 -13.80 -12.88
N GLY A 201 -5.30 -13.80 -14.16
CA GLY A 201 -3.97 -14.29 -14.56
C GLY A 201 -3.69 -15.74 -14.12
N GLY A 202 -4.73 -16.59 -14.06
CA GLY A 202 -4.63 -17.97 -13.59
C GLY A 202 -4.61 -18.16 -12.07
N ARG A 203 -4.44 -17.10 -11.26
CA ARG A 203 -4.45 -17.15 -9.79
C ARG A 203 -5.82 -16.82 -9.21
N ARG A 204 -6.12 -17.37 -8.03
CA ARG A 204 -7.38 -17.15 -7.30
C ARG A 204 -7.19 -16.04 -6.26
N TYR A 205 -8.17 -15.14 -6.18
CA TYR A 205 -8.18 -14.01 -5.27
C TYR A 205 -9.49 -13.94 -4.50
N CYS A 206 -9.43 -13.79 -3.19
CA CYS A 206 -10.57 -13.41 -2.39
C CYS A 206 -10.83 -11.91 -2.53
N VAL A 207 -12.07 -11.53 -2.83
CA VAL A 207 -12.53 -10.14 -2.84
C VAL A 207 -12.78 -9.73 -1.40
N ARG A 208 -11.80 -9.06 -0.78
CA ARG A 208 -11.89 -8.60 0.62
C ARG A 208 -12.89 -7.46 0.80
N GLU A 209 -13.06 -6.66 -0.24
CA GLU A 209 -14.00 -5.55 -0.28
C GLU A 209 -14.30 -5.16 -1.71
N TYR A 210 -15.53 -4.73 -1.97
CA TYR A 210 -15.92 -4.06 -3.21
C TYR A 210 -17.06 -3.09 -2.95
N TYR A 211 -16.94 -1.85 -3.42
CA TYR A 211 -17.98 -0.81 -3.28
C TYR A 211 -17.71 0.41 -4.15
N THR A 212 -18.69 1.31 -4.14
CA THR A 212 -18.62 2.65 -4.73
C THR A 212 -18.75 3.69 -3.61
N THR A 213 -17.84 4.67 -3.59
CA THR A 213 -17.72 5.68 -2.49
C THR A 213 -18.83 6.73 -2.47
#